data_AF-A0A1W1YJB2-F1
#
_entry.id   AF-A0A1W1YJB2-F1
#
_cell.length_a   1.000
_cell.length_b   1.000
_cell.length_c   1.000
_cell.angle_alpha   90.00
_cell.angle_beta   90.00
_cell.angle_gamma   90.00
#
_symmetry.space_group_name_H-M   'P 1'
#
loop_
_entity.id
_entity.type
_entity.pdbx_description
1 polymer ?
#
loop_
_entity_poly.entity_id
_entity_poly.type
_entity_poly.pdbx_seq_one_letter_code
_entity_poly.pdbx_strand_id
1 'polypeptide(L)'
;MNMNRINGTGTEEHNYFIRRMFRRQYMPALISALTLSLGDMADAIVLGRRMGEVGLAAMSFALPIFMIYNVIMHSFGLGGSMNFSRHMAAGHEEKARADFQGVFTFLILIGAAIAVLGNLAIQPILFVLGAGESHTLLYDTTAVYVRILLISAPLFFSAYSLGYYMRNCDMEREAGIAASVGNIVDIILNVVLVFFLRMGAAGAGIATLAGVALTSAIEIVVIRCRKNALRLLPFKPDYSNVWKCFRTGFSTCVSYLYKLVFVLLCNNIIIRLAGEEGVAVFDVIQNLTYFFSYIYGAVTQAVQPILSTYSQEYNHEACDLAERKGFFVGMVTGLAVTALVAVFAPEVCAVFGLSPENGGTLGTWAIRVFCTGTLLTGINHLWGEFSLARGQSLPTFVLSTLRGAAVLIPLTLLCSQFGAKFFWTVFPLTEAVSLAIFLLWRKLKYVDNGQIEPERVYRAFLHNQLEEIGTVTEQIEAFCERWEATPKQHYYVQMTVEELCNVIMTKGFQGKEADECMIQISLVAGKDGKFTLHLRDSSDTFNPFAFSADKSDGEDIDFNEVGMQVIKKRAESFYYRRYQEFNTMVVTI
;
A
#
# COMPACT_ATOMS: atom_id res chain seq x y z
N MET A 1 20.53 -37.32 18.81
CA MET A 1 20.38 -35.89 18.44
C MET A 1 19.61 -35.87 17.12
N ASN A 2 18.42 -35.26 17.08
CA ASN A 2 17.47 -35.47 15.97
C ASN A 2 17.97 -34.84 14.65
N MET A 3 18.56 -35.63 13.75
CA MET A 3 18.91 -35.22 12.37
C MET A 3 17.71 -34.63 11.60
N ASN A 4 16.47 -34.93 12.01
CA ASN A 4 15.24 -34.36 11.46
C ASN A 4 15.03 -32.86 11.78
N ARG A 5 15.75 -32.26 12.74
CA ARG A 5 15.70 -30.80 12.98
C ARG A 5 16.61 -30.01 12.05
N ILE A 6 17.65 -30.66 11.50
CA ILE A 6 18.65 -30.03 10.64
C ILE A 6 18.23 -30.18 9.17
N ASN A 7 17.61 -31.31 8.79
CA ASN A 7 17.20 -31.60 7.42
C ASN A 7 15.70 -31.34 7.18
N GLY A 8 15.38 -30.22 6.51
CA GLY A 8 14.22 -30.09 5.62
C GLY A 8 12.83 -29.92 6.27
N THR A 9 12.10 -28.90 5.79
CA THR A 9 10.69 -28.56 6.08
C THR A 9 10.38 -27.88 7.41
N GLY A 10 11.38 -27.32 8.11
CA GLY A 10 11.28 -26.71 9.45
C GLY A 10 10.09 -25.77 9.67
N THR A 11 8.90 -26.35 9.84
CA THR A 11 7.63 -25.62 9.81
C THR A 11 7.48 -24.89 11.13
N GLU A 12 8.00 -25.48 12.23
CA GLU A 12 8.04 -24.85 13.55
C GLU A 12 9.01 -23.66 13.58
N GLU A 13 10.18 -23.79 12.95
CA GLU A 13 11.21 -22.76 12.88
C GLU A 13 10.76 -21.58 12.01
N HIS A 14 10.23 -21.83 10.82
CA HIS A 14 9.58 -20.79 10.01
C HIS A 14 8.41 -20.16 10.76
N ASN A 15 7.64 -20.95 11.50
CA ASN A 15 6.54 -20.44 12.31
C ASN A 15 7.01 -19.47 13.38
N TYR A 16 8.16 -19.71 14.01
CA TYR A 16 8.75 -18.84 15.02
C TYR A 16 9.05 -17.45 14.45
N PHE A 17 9.86 -17.37 13.38
CA PHE A 17 10.20 -16.09 12.73
C PHE A 17 8.94 -15.35 12.26
N ILE A 18 8.09 -16.02 11.49
CA ILE A 18 6.88 -15.42 10.90
C ILE A 18 5.93 -14.92 12.00
N ARG A 19 5.71 -15.69 13.07
CA ARG A 19 4.78 -15.30 14.15
C ARG A 19 5.28 -14.06 14.89
N ARG A 20 6.58 -13.99 15.19
CA ARG A 20 7.20 -12.86 15.90
C ARG A 20 7.16 -11.59 15.05
N MET A 21 7.56 -11.70 13.78
CA MET A 21 7.47 -10.63 12.76
C MET A 21 6.02 -10.11 12.62
N PHE A 22 5.07 -11.01 12.37
CA PHE A 22 3.67 -10.67 12.12
C PHE A 22 3.04 -9.99 13.34
N ARG A 23 3.20 -10.55 14.55
CA ARG A 23 2.59 -9.98 15.78
C ARG A 23 3.08 -8.56 16.05
N ARG A 24 4.38 -8.30 15.84
CA ARG A 24 4.97 -6.98 16.03
C ARG A 24 4.39 -5.94 15.07
N GLN A 25 4.11 -6.34 13.83
CA GLN A 25 3.68 -5.43 12.78
C GLN A 25 2.16 -5.25 12.70
N TYR A 26 1.41 -6.29 13.03
CA TYR A 26 -0.04 -6.30 12.84
C TYR A 26 -0.77 -5.27 13.71
N MET A 27 -0.45 -5.17 15.00
CA MET A 27 -1.13 -4.21 15.90
C MET A 27 -0.91 -2.75 15.49
N PRO A 28 0.34 -2.28 15.23
CA PRO A 28 0.57 -0.94 14.71
C PRO A 28 -0.12 -0.70 13.35
N ALA A 29 -0.07 -1.67 12.44
CA ALA A 29 -0.72 -1.55 11.13
C ALA A 29 -2.24 -1.42 11.26
N LEU A 30 -2.87 -2.19 12.15
CA LEU A 30 -4.31 -2.14 12.40
C LEU A 30 -4.74 -0.79 13.00
N ILE A 31 -4.00 -0.29 14.00
CA ILE A 31 -4.27 1.03 14.60
C ILE A 31 -4.14 2.14 13.56
N SER A 32 -3.09 2.09 12.74
CA SER A 32 -2.87 3.03 11.65
C SER A 32 -4.02 3.00 10.64
N ALA A 33 -4.41 1.80 10.19
CA ALA A 33 -5.49 1.62 9.22
C ALA A 33 -6.85 2.10 9.75
N LEU A 34 -7.17 1.84 11.02
CA LEU A 34 -8.38 2.35 11.67
C LEU A 34 -8.38 3.88 11.78
N THR A 35 -7.24 4.47 12.09
CA THR A 35 -7.11 5.93 12.19
C THR A 35 -7.32 6.59 10.82
N LEU A 36 -6.72 6.03 9.78
CA LEU A 36 -6.88 6.51 8.40
C LEU A 36 -8.32 6.36 7.91
N SER A 37 -8.97 5.22 8.17
CA SER A 37 -10.35 4.99 7.74
C SER A 37 -11.34 5.93 8.43
N LEU A 38 -11.18 6.17 9.74
CA LEU A 38 -12.00 7.13 10.46
C LEU A 38 -11.78 8.57 9.98
N GLY A 39 -10.54 8.91 9.62
CA GLY A 39 -10.21 10.20 8.99
C GLY A 39 -10.93 10.39 7.66
N ASP A 40 -10.86 9.41 6.77
CA ASP A 40 -11.52 9.47 5.46
C ASP A 40 -13.06 9.51 5.56
N MET A 41 -13.63 8.86 6.59
CA MET A 41 -15.07 8.86 6.84
C MET A 41 -15.57 10.12 7.55
N ALA A 42 -14.68 10.95 8.09
CA ALA A 42 -15.04 12.08 8.96
C ALA A 42 -15.96 13.07 8.23
N ASP A 43 -15.63 13.44 6.99
CA ASP A 43 -16.40 14.41 6.20
C ASP A 43 -17.82 13.93 5.94
N ALA A 44 -17.97 12.66 5.53
CA ALA A 44 -19.27 12.04 5.28
C ALA A 44 -20.11 11.97 6.56
N ILE A 45 -19.50 11.59 7.70
CA ILE A 45 -20.18 11.54 8.99
C ILE A 45 -20.61 12.93 9.45
N VAL A 46 -19.71 13.93 9.39
CA VAL A 46 -19.99 15.30 9.84
C VAL A 46 -21.10 15.91 9.00
N LEU A 47 -21.00 15.82 7.68
CA LEU A 47 -21.99 16.40 6.78
C LEU A 47 -23.32 15.65 6.83
N GLY A 48 -23.29 14.32 6.87
CA GLY A 48 -24.49 13.48 6.98
C GLY A 48 -25.24 13.73 8.29
N ARG A 49 -24.56 13.86 9.43
CA ARG A 49 -25.22 14.21 10.70
C ARG A 49 -25.83 15.60 10.71
N ARG A 50 -25.28 16.54 9.92
CA ARG A 50 -25.76 17.92 9.89
C ARG A 50 -26.87 18.14 8.87
N MET A 51 -26.81 17.46 7.72
CA MET A 51 -27.68 17.68 6.56
C MET A 51 -28.50 16.44 6.15
N GLY A 52 -28.36 15.31 6.85
CA GLY A 52 -29.05 14.07 6.55
C GLY A 52 -28.66 13.48 5.18
N GLU A 53 -29.62 12.85 4.54
CA GLU A 53 -29.47 12.22 3.23
C GLU A 53 -29.00 13.19 2.13
N VAL A 54 -29.44 14.44 2.17
CA VAL A 54 -29.06 15.46 1.18
C VAL A 54 -27.55 15.73 1.21
N GLY A 55 -26.97 15.80 2.42
CA GLY A 55 -25.53 16.01 2.59
C GLY A 55 -24.70 14.84 2.04
N LEU A 56 -25.11 13.62 2.36
CA LEU A 56 -24.44 12.40 1.89
C LEU A 56 -24.59 12.23 0.37
N ALA A 57 -25.77 12.47 -0.18
CA ALA A 57 -26.00 12.42 -1.61
C ALA A 57 -25.16 13.46 -2.36
N ALA A 58 -25.06 14.69 -1.84
CA ALA A 58 -24.21 15.74 -2.42
C ALA A 58 -22.71 15.35 -2.42
N MET A 59 -22.21 14.72 -1.36
CA MET A 59 -20.85 14.16 -1.31
C MET A 59 -20.65 13.09 -2.37
N SER A 60 -21.57 12.11 -2.45
CA SER A 60 -21.50 11.04 -3.44
C SER A 60 -21.51 11.56 -4.88
N PHE A 61 -22.33 12.57 -5.17
CA PHE A 61 -22.36 13.20 -6.49
C PHE A 61 -21.08 13.96 -6.83
N ALA A 62 -20.34 14.47 -5.83
CA ALA A 62 -19.08 15.16 -6.05
C ALA A 62 -17.86 14.23 -6.18
N LEU A 63 -17.94 12.97 -5.71
CA LEU A 63 -16.85 11.98 -5.81
C LEU A 63 -16.21 11.84 -7.21
N PRO A 64 -16.97 11.86 -8.33
CA PRO A 64 -16.40 11.85 -9.68
C PRO A 64 -15.34 12.94 -9.93
N ILE A 65 -15.50 14.14 -9.34
CA ILE A 65 -14.52 15.24 -9.50
C ILE A 65 -13.20 14.88 -8.83
N PHE A 66 -13.25 14.29 -7.63
CA PHE A 66 -12.05 13.77 -6.95
C PHE A 66 -11.37 12.68 -7.77
N MET A 67 -12.13 11.81 -8.44
CA MET A 67 -11.54 10.78 -9.31
C MET A 67 -10.81 11.42 -10.51
N ILE A 68 -11.37 12.46 -11.11
CA ILE A 68 -10.69 13.24 -12.18
C ILE A 68 -9.40 13.86 -11.67
N TYR A 69 -9.40 14.42 -10.44
CA TYR A 69 -8.19 14.97 -9.84
C TYR A 69 -7.11 13.91 -9.68
N ASN A 70 -7.47 12.75 -9.14
CA ASN A 70 -6.55 11.62 -9.00
C ASN A 70 -6.00 11.13 -10.34
N VAL A 71 -6.82 11.10 -11.40
CA VAL A 71 -6.36 10.71 -12.73
C VAL A 71 -5.25 11.64 -13.24
N ILE A 72 -5.47 12.95 -13.16
CA ILE A 72 -4.51 13.98 -13.59
C ILE A 72 -3.25 13.92 -12.73
N MET A 73 -3.43 13.86 -11.42
CA MET A 73 -2.36 13.87 -10.43
C MET A 73 -1.45 12.65 -10.52
N HIS A 74 -1.99 11.44 -10.70
CA HIS A 74 -1.17 10.23 -10.85
C HIS A 74 -0.52 10.16 -12.23
N SER A 75 -1.22 10.64 -13.26
CA SER A 75 -0.67 10.72 -14.62
C SER A 75 0.54 11.65 -14.70
N PHE A 76 0.42 12.87 -14.20
CA PHE A 76 1.45 13.91 -14.35
C PHE A 76 2.33 14.07 -13.11
N GLY A 77 1.74 14.11 -11.91
CA GLY A 77 2.49 14.29 -10.65
C GLY A 77 3.34 13.06 -10.32
N LEU A 78 2.73 11.89 -10.15
CA LEU A 78 3.47 10.65 -9.89
C LEU A 78 4.35 10.27 -11.09
N GLY A 79 3.78 10.25 -12.31
CA GLY A 79 4.53 10.01 -13.56
C GLY A 79 5.75 10.92 -13.73
N GLY A 80 5.58 12.22 -13.46
CA GLY A 80 6.65 13.21 -13.55
C GLY A 80 7.70 13.06 -12.46
N SER A 81 7.30 12.72 -11.23
CA SER A 81 8.23 12.47 -10.12
C SER A 81 9.14 11.27 -10.39
N MET A 82 8.65 10.25 -11.10
CA MET A 82 9.47 9.09 -11.52
C MET A 82 10.49 9.50 -12.59
N ASN A 83 10.08 10.28 -13.60
CA ASN A 83 11.02 10.77 -14.62
C ASN A 83 12.08 11.70 -14.01
N PHE A 84 11.68 12.55 -13.06
CA PHE A 84 12.58 13.38 -12.28
C PHE A 84 13.61 12.55 -11.54
N SER A 85 13.19 11.51 -10.80
CA SER A 85 14.10 10.61 -10.09
C SER A 85 15.10 9.93 -11.05
N ARG A 86 14.65 9.53 -12.25
CA ARG A 86 15.54 8.97 -13.29
C ARG A 86 16.57 9.98 -13.79
N HIS A 87 16.17 11.23 -14.02
CA HIS A 87 17.12 12.26 -14.45
C HIS A 87 18.11 12.64 -13.34
N MET A 88 17.67 12.68 -12.10
CA MET A 88 18.55 12.83 -10.93
C MET A 88 19.55 11.69 -10.80
N ALA A 89 19.09 10.43 -10.93
CA ALA A 89 19.96 9.26 -10.89
C ALA A 89 20.99 9.24 -12.04
N ALA A 90 20.68 9.86 -13.18
CA ALA A 90 21.59 10.01 -14.32
C ALA A 90 22.52 11.24 -14.20
N GLY A 91 22.49 11.99 -13.09
CA GLY A 91 23.31 13.20 -12.90
C GLY A 91 22.85 14.42 -13.69
N HIS A 92 21.65 14.40 -14.29
CA HIS A 92 21.11 15.48 -15.11
C HIS A 92 20.19 16.42 -14.30
N GLU A 93 20.72 17.04 -13.24
CA GLU A 93 19.94 17.84 -12.28
C GLU A 93 19.19 19.02 -12.93
N GLU A 94 19.86 19.79 -13.80
CA GLU A 94 19.24 20.95 -14.45
C GLU A 94 18.04 20.55 -15.31
N LYS A 95 18.16 19.41 -16.00
CA LYS A 95 17.08 18.86 -16.83
C LYS A 95 15.95 18.31 -15.98
N ALA A 96 16.26 17.54 -14.94
CA ALA A 96 15.26 17.02 -13.99
C ALA A 96 14.41 18.18 -13.44
N ARG A 97 15.09 19.26 -13.07
CA ARG A 97 14.45 20.47 -12.56
C ARG A 97 13.60 21.20 -13.59
N ALA A 98 14.10 21.37 -14.81
CA ALA A 98 13.32 22.01 -15.89
C ALA A 98 12.04 21.20 -16.20
N ASP A 99 12.15 19.87 -16.23
CA ASP A 99 11.01 18.95 -16.41
C ASP A 99 9.99 19.07 -15.27
N PHE A 100 10.46 19.08 -14.01
CA PHE A 100 9.60 19.30 -12.84
C PHE A 100 8.84 20.62 -12.99
N GLN A 101 9.54 21.72 -13.30
CA GLN A 101 8.91 23.02 -13.45
C GLN A 101 7.89 23.04 -14.60
N GLY A 102 8.18 22.37 -15.72
CA GLY A 102 7.25 22.21 -16.84
C GLY A 102 5.98 21.45 -16.45
N VAL A 103 6.14 20.29 -15.82
CA VAL A 103 5.00 19.46 -15.34
C VAL A 103 4.19 20.18 -14.26
N PHE A 104 4.85 20.79 -13.29
CA PHE A 104 4.19 21.56 -12.23
C PHE A 104 3.41 22.74 -12.80
N THR A 105 4.02 23.51 -13.70
CA THR A 105 3.33 24.64 -14.35
C THR A 105 2.14 24.16 -15.17
N PHE A 106 2.29 23.08 -15.93
CA PHE A 106 1.20 22.46 -16.68
C PHE A 106 0.05 22.02 -15.76
N LEU A 107 0.34 21.40 -14.63
CA LEU A 107 -0.64 21.02 -13.62
C LEU A 107 -1.40 22.22 -13.05
N ILE A 108 -0.70 23.31 -12.69
CA ILE A 108 -1.34 24.53 -12.20
C ILE A 108 -2.23 25.16 -13.29
N LEU A 109 -1.78 25.18 -14.55
CA LEU A 109 -2.57 25.68 -15.68
C LEU A 109 -3.83 24.84 -15.93
N ILE A 110 -3.72 23.51 -15.87
CA ILE A 110 -4.89 22.61 -15.94
C ILE A 110 -5.82 22.85 -14.76
N GLY A 111 -5.29 22.99 -13.54
CA GLY A 111 -6.07 23.31 -12.36
C GLY A 111 -6.84 24.62 -12.52
N ALA A 112 -6.19 25.66 -13.01
CA ALA A 112 -6.82 26.95 -13.28
C ALA A 112 -7.89 26.83 -14.37
N ALA A 113 -7.61 26.07 -15.44
CA ALA A 113 -8.58 25.80 -16.49
C ALA A 113 -9.80 25.04 -15.94
N ILE A 114 -9.62 24.03 -15.09
CA ILE A 114 -10.71 23.29 -14.42
C ILE A 114 -11.50 24.23 -13.51
N ALA A 115 -10.83 25.08 -12.74
CA ALA A 115 -11.49 26.04 -11.86
C ALA A 115 -12.39 27.01 -12.65
N VAL A 116 -11.87 27.60 -13.73
CA VAL A 116 -12.61 28.57 -14.55
C VAL A 116 -13.65 27.88 -15.42
N LEU A 117 -13.25 26.96 -16.29
CA LEU A 117 -14.15 26.30 -17.24
C LEU A 117 -15.18 25.44 -16.52
N GLY A 118 -14.79 24.77 -15.43
CA GLY A 118 -15.72 23.98 -14.63
C GLY A 118 -16.79 24.85 -13.96
N ASN A 119 -16.44 26.02 -13.42
CA ASN A 119 -17.43 26.92 -12.83
C ASN A 119 -18.36 27.55 -13.87
N LEU A 120 -17.85 27.82 -15.08
CA LEU A 120 -18.67 28.28 -16.21
C LEU A 120 -19.60 27.17 -16.72
N ALA A 121 -19.13 25.92 -16.71
CA ALA A 121 -19.85 24.73 -17.14
C ALA A 121 -20.48 23.95 -15.96
N ILE A 122 -20.82 24.63 -14.87
CA ILE A 122 -21.33 23.98 -13.66
C ILE A 122 -22.65 23.22 -13.90
N GLN A 123 -23.55 23.78 -14.70
CA GLN A 123 -24.83 23.16 -15.02
C GLN A 123 -24.67 21.82 -15.77
N PRO A 124 -23.92 21.74 -16.89
CA PRO A 124 -23.70 20.46 -17.55
C PRO A 124 -22.89 19.49 -16.68
N ILE A 125 -21.98 19.97 -15.82
CA ILE A 125 -21.30 19.10 -14.86
C ILE A 125 -22.31 18.47 -13.90
N LEU A 126 -23.15 19.26 -13.22
CA LEU A 126 -24.15 18.75 -12.29
C LEU A 126 -25.15 17.79 -12.96
N PHE A 127 -25.50 18.05 -14.22
CA PHE A 127 -26.32 17.13 -15.02
C PHE A 127 -25.64 15.77 -15.21
N VAL A 128 -24.35 15.75 -15.58
CA VAL A 128 -23.58 14.49 -15.74
C VAL A 128 -23.42 13.77 -14.41
N LEU A 129 -23.19 14.52 -13.32
CA LEU A 129 -23.09 13.94 -11.98
C LEU A 129 -24.41 13.29 -11.53
N GLY A 130 -25.54 13.71 -12.08
CA GLY A 130 -26.86 13.15 -11.78
C GLY A 130 -27.56 13.85 -10.62
N ALA A 131 -27.19 15.10 -10.30
CA ALA A 131 -27.69 15.87 -9.15
C ALA A 131 -29.18 16.27 -9.22
N GLY A 132 -29.91 15.79 -10.23
CA GLY A 132 -31.35 16.01 -10.38
C GLY A 132 -31.73 17.35 -11.02
N GLU A 133 -32.96 17.78 -10.76
CA GLU A 133 -33.53 19.02 -11.29
C GLU A 133 -33.00 20.24 -10.54
N SER A 134 -32.77 21.33 -11.28
CA SER A 134 -32.38 22.63 -10.74
C SER A 134 -33.39 23.12 -9.69
N HIS A 135 -32.92 23.83 -8.67
CA HIS A 135 -33.72 24.38 -7.54
C HIS A 135 -34.21 23.36 -6.50
N THR A 136 -33.76 22.11 -6.57
CA THR A 136 -33.87 21.19 -5.44
C THR A 136 -32.78 21.49 -4.40
N LEU A 137 -33.05 21.21 -3.13
CA LEU A 137 -32.07 21.40 -2.06
C LEU A 137 -30.79 20.58 -2.32
N LEU A 138 -30.95 19.37 -2.86
CA LEU A 138 -29.85 18.51 -3.28
C LEU A 138 -29.02 19.12 -4.40
N TYR A 139 -29.66 19.66 -5.45
CA TYR A 139 -28.95 20.32 -6.53
C TYR A 139 -28.13 21.51 -6.01
N ASP A 140 -28.73 22.38 -5.21
CA ASP A 140 -28.05 23.58 -4.69
C ASP A 140 -26.91 23.21 -3.74
N THR A 141 -27.11 22.21 -2.89
CA THR A 141 -26.07 21.69 -1.98
C THR A 141 -24.90 21.10 -2.78
N THR A 142 -25.19 20.28 -3.79
CA THR A 142 -24.18 19.69 -4.67
C THR A 142 -23.44 20.77 -5.45
N ALA A 143 -24.15 21.75 -5.99
CA ALA A 143 -23.58 22.86 -6.74
C ALA A 143 -22.57 23.66 -5.90
N VAL A 144 -22.94 24.01 -4.67
CA VAL A 144 -22.05 24.73 -3.75
C VAL A 144 -20.77 23.94 -3.47
N TYR A 145 -20.91 22.65 -3.14
CA TYR A 145 -19.76 21.79 -2.86
C TYR A 145 -18.84 21.63 -4.07
N VAL A 146 -19.42 21.30 -5.23
CA VAL A 146 -18.69 21.14 -6.50
C VAL A 146 -17.96 22.42 -6.90
N ARG A 147 -18.58 23.59 -6.76
CA ARG A 147 -17.92 24.87 -7.08
C ARG A 147 -16.66 25.09 -6.25
N ILE A 148 -16.73 24.81 -4.96
CA ILE A 148 -15.58 24.95 -4.06
C ILE A 148 -14.47 23.97 -4.46
N LEU A 149 -14.81 22.71 -4.76
CA LEU A 149 -13.84 21.73 -5.24
C LEU A 149 -13.17 22.21 -6.53
N LEU A 150 -13.94 22.66 -7.52
CA LEU A 150 -13.42 23.19 -8.79
C LEU A 150 -12.45 24.35 -8.56
N ILE A 151 -12.79 25.31 -7.69
CA ILE A 151 -11.90 26.43 -7.33
C ILE A 151 -10.62 25.91 -6.66
N SER A 152 -10.70 24.81 -5.93
CA SER A 152 -9.58 24.18 -5.22
C SER A 152 -8.62 23.41 -6.14
N ALA A 153 -9.00 23.12 -7.40
CA ALA A 153 -8.22 22.28 -8.32
C ALA A 153 -6.72 22.65 -8.43
N PRO A 154 -6.33 23.94 -8.58
CA PRO A 154 -4.91 24.30 -8.65
C PRO A 154 -4.14 23.95 -7.36
N LEU A 155 -4.77 24.09 -6.20
CA LEU A 155 -4.15 23.80 -4.90
C LEU A 155 -4.02 22.29 -4.68
N PHE A 156 -5.04 21.51 -5.08
CA PHE A 156 -4.94 20.05 -5.10
C PHE A 156 -3.76 19.60 -5.96
N PHE A 157 -3.67 20.10 -7.20
CA PHE A 157 -2.56 19.72 -8.06
C PHE A 157 -1.21 20.20 -7.54
N SER A 158 -1.17 21.37 -6.89
CA SER A 158 0.05 21.83 -6.22
C SER A 158 0.47 20.89 -5.10
N ALA A 159 -0.38 20.69 -4.09
CA ALA A 159 -0.03 19.94 -2.88
C ALA A 159 0.42 18.51 -3.22
N TYR A 160 -0.41 17.77 -3.96
CA TYR A 160 -0.09 16.38 -4.21
C TYR A 160 1.09 16.19 -5.17
N SER A 161 1.25 17.06 -6.19
CA SER A 161 2.42 16.95 -7.06
C SER A 161 3.70 17.23 -6.30
N LEU A 162 3.78 18.33 -5.54
CA LEU A 162 4.96 18.65 -4.72
C LEU A 162 5.26 17.53 -3.73
N GLY A 163 4.24 16.97 -3.08
CA GLY A 163 4.39 15.82 -2.21
C GLY A 163 5.00 14.59 -2.90
N TYR A 164 4.66 14.29 -4.17
CA TYR A 164 5.32 13.22 -4.93
C TYR A 164 6.79 13.53 -5.23
N TYR A 165 7.10 14.74 -5.66
CA TYR A 165 8.49 15.13 -5.96
C TYR A 165 9.36 15.18 -4.70
N MET A 166 8.84 15.69 -3.58
CA MET A 166 9.54 15.71 -2.29
C MET A 166 9.90 14.31 -1.80
N ARG A 167 8.97 13.35 -1.91
CA ARG A 167 9.25 11.95 -1.56
C ARG A 167 10.38 11.34 -2.40
N ASN A 168 10.51 11.75 -3.66
CA ASN A 168 11.61 11.31 -4.54
C ASN A 168 12.88 12.17 -4.45
N CYS A 169 12.98 13.05 -3.45
CA CYS A 169 14.08 14.00 -3.23
C CYS A 169 14.61 13.98 -1.78
N ASP A 170 14.54 12.83 -1.11
CA ASP A 170 14.96 12.67 0.30
C ASP A 170 14.23 13.59 1.29
N MET A 171 13.02 14.07 0.94
CA MET A 171 12.18 14.96 1.74
C MET A 171 10.86 14.27 2.13
N GLU A 172 10.87 12.95 2.25
CA GLU A 172 9.71 12.11 2.58
C GLU A 172 9.09 12.51 3.92
N ARG A 173 9.92 12.80 4.92
CA ARG A 173 9.48 13.23 6.26
C ARG A 173 8.75 14.56 6.21
N GLU A 174 9.30 15.53 5.50
CA GLU A 174 8.72 16.86 5.34
C GLU A 174 7.40 16.81 4.56
N ALA A 175 7.34 16.00 3.49
CA ALA A 175 6.10 15.77 2.75
C ALA A 175 5.04 15.12 3.65
N GLY A 176 5.43 14.15 4.48
CA GLY A 176 4.55 13.52 5.46
C GLY A 176 4.03 14.51 6.51
N ILE A 177 4.88 15.38 7.04
CA ILE A 177 4.48 16.42 8.00
C ILE A 177 3.51 17.42 7.35
N ALA A 178 3.81 17.90 6.14
CA ALA A 178 2.95 18.85 5.43
C ALA A 178 1.54 18.27 5.23
N ALA A 179 1.44 17.04 4.70
CA ALA A 179 0.17 16.36 4.50
C ALA A 179 -0.58 16.10 5.82
N SER A 180 0.13 15.70 6.88
CA SER A 180 -0.49 15.45 8.19
C SER A 180 -1.07 16.72 8.80
N VAL A 181 -0.32 17.84 8.75
CA VAL A 181 -0.79 19.14 9.24
C VAL A 181 -2.00 19.62 8.44
N GLY A 182 -1.97 19.46 7.12
CA GLY A 182 -3.11 19.77 6.25
C GLY A 182 -4.37 18.99 6.62
N ASN A 183 -4.27 17.67 6.75
CA ASN A 183 -5.40 16.80 7.10
C ASN A 183 -5.94 17.09 8.51
N ILE A 184 -5.07 17.38 9.49
CA ILE A 184 -5.51 17.75 10.85
C ILE A 184 -6.30 19.07 10.80
N VAL A 185 -5.81 20.06 10.07
CA VAL A 185 -6.51 21.35 9.90
C VAL A 185 -7.83 21.15 9.17
N ASP A 186 -7.87 20.31 8.14
CA ASP A 186 -9.09 19.95 7.43
C ASP A 186 -10.13 19.37 8.39
N ILE A 187 -9.79 18.31 9.13
CA ILE A 187 -10.72 17.67 10.10
C ILE A 187 -11.22 18.67 11.15
N ILE A 188 -10.32 19.49 11.73
CA ILE A 188 -10.69 20.49 12.73
C ILE A 188 -11.63 21.53 12.12
N LEU A 189 -11.32 22.06 10.94
CA LEU A 189 -12.16 23.02 10.25
C LEU A 189 -13.48 22.41 9.80
N ASN A 190 -13.51 21.15 9.38
CA ASN A 190 -14.73 20.48 8.98
C ASN A 190 -15.71 20.45 10.17
N VAL A 191 -15.24 20.02 11.34
CA VAL A 191 -16.04 20.06 12.57
C VAL A 191 -16.48 21.50 12.92
N VAL A 192 -15.58 22.48 12.88
CA VAL A 192 -15.91 23.88 13.21
C VAL A 192 -16.91 24.49 12.24
N LEU A 193 -16.64 24.43 10.93
CA LEU A 193 -17.43 25.08 9.90
C LEU A 193 -18.79 24.40 9.70
N VAL A 194 -18.83 23.06 9.75
CA VAL A 194 -20.07 22.31 9.48
C VAL A 194 -20.95 22.20 10.72
N PHE A 195 -20.41 21.84 11.89
CA PHE A 195 -21.24 21.70 13.11
C PHE A 195 -21.47 23.03 13.82
N PHE A 196 -20.42 23.79 14.12
CA PHE A 196 -20.53 24.99 14.96
C PHE A 196 -21.01 26.21 14.18
N LEU A 197 -20.44 26.46 12.99
CA LEU A 197 -20.85 27.59 12.13
C LEU A 197 -22.01 27.25 11.19
N ARG A 198 -22.44 25.97 11.15
CA ARG A 198 -23.62 25.51 10.41
C ARG A 198 -23.57 25.83 8.90
N MET A 199 -22.37 25.86 8.31
CA MET A 199 -22.16 26.20 6.91
C MET A 199 -22.50 25.06 5.94
N GLY A 200 -22.88 23.87 6.44
CA GLY A 200 -23.27 22.72 5.62
C GLY A 200 -22.18 22.32 4.63
N ALA A 201 -22.56 21.99 3.40
CA ALA A 201 -21.63 21.55 2.36
C ALA A 201 -20.60 22.63 1.98
N ALA A 202 -20.93 23.92 2.11
CA ALA A 202 -19.94 24.99 1.91
C ALA A 202 -18.81 24.90 2.95
N GLY A 203 -19.16 24.63 4.21
CA GLY A 203 -18.20 24.46 5.29
C GLY A 203 -17.25 23.28 5.06
N ALA A 204 -17.79 22.14 4.64
CA ALA A 204 -17.00 20.96 4.30
C ALA A 204 -16.01 21.26 3.16
N GLY A 205 -16.48 21.86 2.06
CA GLY A 205 -15.61 22.20 0.94
C GLY A 205 -14.52 23.21 1.30
N ILE A 206 -14.82 24.21 2.14
CA ILE A 206 -13.86 25.21 2.59
C ILE A 206 -12.81 24.59 3.52
N ALA A 207 -13.20 23.65 4.38
CA ALA A 207 -12.26 22.92 5.24
C ALA A 207 -11.22 22.17 4.40
N THR A 208 -11.68 21.41 3.39
CA THR A 208 -10.80 20.67 2.49
C THR A 208 -9.88 21.61 1.70
N LEU A 209 -10.43 22.70 1.16
CA LEU A 209 -9.65 23.74 0.48
C LEU A 209 -8.55 24.30 1.39
N ALA A 210 -8.87 24.61 2.64
CA ALA A 210 -7.93 25.17 3.60
C ALA A 210 -6.82 24.16 3.97
N GLY A 211 -7.16 22.88 4.19
CA GLY A 211 -6.19 21.83 4.46
C GLY A 211 -5.20 21.61 3.31
N VAL A 212 -5.71 21.56 2.08
CA VAL A 212 -4.89 21.43 0.87
C VAL A 212 -4.05 22.68 0.61
N ALA A 213 -4.60 23.87 0.83
CA ALA A 213 -3.87 25.14 0.70
C ALA A 213 -2.70 25.20 1.69
N LEU A 214 -2.93 24.82 2.95
CA LEU A 214 -1.89 24.78 3.97
C LEU A 214 -0.80 23.75 3.64
N THR A 215 -1.19 22.57 3.15
CA THR A 215 -0.24 21.54 2.69
C THR A 215 0.68 22.10 1.61
N SER A 216 0.10 22.66 0.54
CA SER A 216 0.84 23.28 -0.56
C SER A 216 1.77 24.41 -0.07
N ALA A 217 1.28 25.26 0.85
CA ALA A 217 2.08 26.34 1.41
C ALA A 217 3.31 25.84 2.18
N ILE A 218 3.14 24.82 3.03
CA ILE A 218 4.25 24.20 3.77
C ILE A 218 5.27 23.60 2.79
N GLU A 219 4.83 22.84 1.80
CA GLU A 219 5.72 22.22 0.81
C GLU A 219 6.52 23.26 0.02
N ILE A 220 5.88 24.35 -0.43
CA ILE A 220 6.55 25.45 -1.14
C ILE A 220 7.62 26.10 -0.25
N VAL A 221 7.30 26.37 1.03
CA VAL A 221 8.26 26.95 1.99
C VAL A 221 9.44 26.01 2.20
N VAL A 222 9.20 24.72 2.41
CA VAL A 222 10.27 23.72 2.62
C VAL A 222 11.17 23.62 1.39
N ILE A 223 10.60 23.54 0.18
CA ILE A 223 11.34 23.52 -1.08
C ILE A 223 12.17 24.80 -1.26
N ARG A 224 11.68 25.95 -0.80
CA ARG A 224 12.40 27.23 -0.92
C ARG A 224 13.57 27.35 0.06
N CYS A 225 13.42 26.82 1.27
CA CYS A 225 14.39 26.93 2.36
C CYS A 225 15.52 25.89 2.25
N ARG A 226 15.25 24.69 1.73
CA ARG A 226 16.25 23.62 1.56
C ARG A 226 17.11 23.87 0.32
N LYS A 227 18.43 23.66 0.43
CA LYS A 227 19.36 23.68 -0.72
C LYS A 227 19.39 22.33 -1.43
N ASN A 228 18.24 21.83 -1.88
CA ASN A 228 18.13 20.53 -2.56
C ASN A 228 18.02 20.70 -4.09
N ALA A 229 17.99 19.59 -4.83
CA ALA A 229 17.84 19.61 -6.29
C ALA A 229 16.44 20.05 -6.74
N LEU A 230 15.41 19.75 -5.94
CA LEU A 230 14.04 20.23 -6.14
C LEU A 230 13.96 21.72 -5.84
N ARG A 231 13.82 22.57 -6.87
CA ARG A 231 13.76 24.03 -6.72
C ARG A 231 12.83 24.69 -7.72
N LEU A 232 12.02 25.62 -7.23
CA LEU A 232 11.14 26.45 -8.05
C LEU A 232 11.88 27.59 -8.79
N LEU A 233 12.99 28.10 -8.23
CA LEU A 233 13.72 29.28 -8.77
C LEU A 233 15.24 29.08 -8.88
N PRO A 234 15.90 29.40 -10.02
CA PRO A 234 15.35 30.02 -11.23
C PRO A 234 14.31 29.17 -11.98
N PHE A 235 13.36 29.85 -12.62
CA PHE A 235 12.25 29.26 -13.36
C PHE A 235 12.61 29.15 -14.85
N LYS A 236 12.75 27.92 -15.34
CA LYS A 236 13.08 27.54 -16.72
C LYS A 236 12.32 26.24 -17.08
N PRO A 237 10.98 26.28 -17.20
CA PRO A 237 10.17 25.09 -17.45
C PRO A 237 10.46 24.46 -18.82
N ASP A 238 10.62 23.14 -18.86
CA ASP A 238 10.65 22.35 -20.09
C ASP A 238 9.36 21.52 -20.22
N TYR A 239 8.55 21.83 -21.24
CA TYR A 239 7.30 21.14 -21.50
C TYR A 239 7.46 19.90 -22.39
N SER A 240 8.63 19.66 -22.97
CA SER A 240 8.89 18.59 -23.93
C SER A 240 8.65 17.19 -23.34
N ASN A 241 8.79 17.04 -22.02
CA ASN A 241 8.65 15.76 -21.33
C ASN A 241 7.27 15.56 -20.67
N VAL A 242 6.37 16.55 -20.70
CA VAL A 242 5.02 16.44 -20.08
C VAL A 242 4.25 15.23 -20.59
N TRP A 243 4.27 14.98 -21.90
CA TRP A 243 3.57 13.83 -22.48
C TRP A 243 4.25 12.48 -22.16
N LYS A 244 5.57 12.48 -21.98
CA LYS A 244 6.30 11.28 -21.52
C LYS A 244 5.94 10.95 -20.07
N CYS A 245 5.80 11.98 -19.22
CA CYS A 245 5.34 11.82 -17.84
C CYS A 245 3.94 11.20 -17.79
N PHE A 246 3.00 11.68 -18.61
CA PHE A 246 1.66 11.09 -18.75
C PHE A 246 1.72 9.59 -19.07
N ARG A 247 2.50 9.19 -20.09
CA ARG A 247 2.65 7.78 -20.47
C ARG A 247 3.22 6.93 -19.33
N THR A 248 4.12 7.50 -18.54
CA THR A 248 4.74 6.81 -17.40
C THR A 248 3.73 6.62 -16.25
N GLY A 249 2.88 7.63 -15.99
CA GLY A 249 1.86 7.56 -14.94
C GLY A 249 0.56 6.84 -15.34
N PHE A 250 0.31 6.63 -16.64
CA PHE A 250 -0.97 6.13 -17.15
C PHE A 250 -1.38 4.78 -16.53
N SER A 251 -0.44 3.86 -16.33
CA SER A 251 -0.72 2.54 -15.73
C SER A 251 -1.33 2.65 -14.32
N THR A 252 -1.01 3.70 -13.57
CA THR A 252 -1.52 3.93 -12.21
C THR A 252 -2.86 4.66 -12.18
N CYS A 253 -3.12 5.56 -13.14
CA CYS A 253 -4.35 6.37 -13.16
C CYS A 253 -5.57 5.60 -13.69
N VAL A 254 -5.37 4.53 -14.46
CA VAL A 254 -6.44 3.71 -15.06
C VAL A 254 -7.44 3.20 -14.00
N SER A 255 -6.96 2.85 -12.81
CA SER A 255 -7.82 2.44 -11.70
C SER A 255 -8.83 3.52 -11.27
N TYR A 256 -8.44 4.80 -11.32
CA TYR A 256 -9.31 5.94 -11.01
C TYR A 256 -10.28 6.26 -12.16
N LEU A 257 -9.90 5.99 -13.41
CA LEU A 257 -10.83 6.05 -14.54
C LEU A 257 -11.96 5.02 -14.39
N TYR A 258 -11.64 3.80 -13.96
CA TYR A 258 -12.65 2.77 -13.69
C TYR A 258 -13.61 3.20 -12.57
N LYS A 259 -13.06 3.73 -11.47
CA LYS A 259 -13.86 4.27 -10.35
C LYS A 259 -14.75 5.44 -10.79
N LEU A 260 -14.22 6.36 -11.61
CA LEU A 260 -14.98 7.48 -12.16
C LEU A 260 -16.21 7.01 -12.92
N VAL A 261 -16.02 6.08 -13.86
CA VAL A 261 -17.12 5.53 -14.67
C VAL A 261 -18.12 4.79 -13.78
N PHE A 262 -17.64 3.98 -12.85
CA PHE A 262 -18.49 3.23 -11.93
C PHE A 262 -19.36 4.14 -11.05
N VAL A 263 -18.77 5.14 -10.39
CA VAL A 263 -19.50 6.05 -9.49
C VAL A 263 -20.53 6.88 -10.27
N LEU A 264 -20.17 7.40 -11.45
CA LEU A 264 -21.12 8.12 -12.31
C LEU A 264 -22.31 7.24 -12.71
N LEU A 265 -22.03 6.00 -13.11
CA LEU A 265 -23.05 5.02 -13.48
C LEU A 265 -23.97 4.72 -12.28
N CYS A 266 -23.38 4.38 -11.13
CA CYS A 266 -24.13 4.05 -9.92
C CYS A 266 -24.99 5.21 -9.44
N ASN A 267 -24.44 6.43 -9.34
CA ASN A 267 -25.19 7.61 -8.93
C ASN A 267 -26.43 7.83 -9.81
N ASN A 268 -26.27 7.76 -11.14
CA ASN A 268 -27.37 7.96 -12.09
C ASN A 268 -28.40 6.81 -12.08
N ILE A 269 -27.98 5.58 -11.79
CA ILE A 269 -28.91 4.44 -11.68
C ILE A 269 -29.68 4.52 -10.35
N ILE A 270 -28.97 4.74 -9.24
CA ILE A 270 -29.54 4.70 -7.89
C ILE A 270 -30.51 5.87 -7.68
N ILE A 271 -30.20 7.08 -8.16
CA ILE A 271 -31.12 8.22 -8.05
C ILE A 271 -32.46 7.93 -8.74
N ARG A 272 -32.47 7.15 -9.83
CA ARG A 272 -33.71 6.74 -10.53
C ARG A 272 -34.44 5.59 -9.83
N LEU A 273 -33.71 4.68 -9.19
CA LEU A 273 -34.27 3.50 -8.55
C LEU A 273 -34.79 3.77 -7.13
N ALA A 274 -34.09 4.63 -6.38
CA ALA A 274 -34.27 4.78 -4.94
C ALA A 274 -34.22 6.24 -4.46
N GLY A 275 -34.21 7.22 -5.37
CA GLY A 275 -34.22 8.64 -5.00
C GLY A 275 -32.96 9.10 -4.26
N GLU A 276 -33.07 10.24 -3.60
CA GLU A 276 -31.97 10.88 -2.84
C GLU A 276 -31.50 9.98 -1.70
N GLU A 277 -32.44 9.32 -1.02
CA GLU A 277 -32.16 8.37 0.06
C GLU A 277 -31.23 7.24 -0.40
N GLY A 278 -31.47 6.72 -1.61
CA GLY A 278 -30.64 5.66 -2.19
C GLY A 278 -29.21 6.10 -2.45
N VAL A 279 -29.01 7.33 -2.94
CA VAL A 279 -27.67 7.88 -3.20
C VAL A 279 -26.93 8.14 -1.89
N ALA A 280 -27.64 8.62 -0.86
CA ALA A 280 -27.09 8.75 0.47
C ALA A 280 -26.64 7.39 1.06
N VAL A 281 -27.46 6.35 0.91
CA VAL A 281 -27.09 4.98 1.30
C VAL A 281 -25.87 4.48 0.52
N PHE A 282 -25.77 4.82 -0.77
CA PHE A 282 -24.62 4.44 -1.58
C PHE A 282 -23.32 5.08 -1.05
N ASP A 283 -23.35 6.33 -0.60
CA ASP A 283 -22.22 7.00 0.05
C ASP A 283 -21.77 6.24 1.30
N VAL A 284 -22.71 5.80 2.14
CA VAL A 284 -22.41 4.98 3.33
C VAL A 284 -21.74 3.66 2.93
N ILE A 285 -22.24 2.98 1.89
CA ILE A 285 -21.63 1.73 1.40
C ILE A 285 -20.22 1.96 0.82
N GLN A 286 -19.97 3.09 0.14
CA GLN A 286 -18.63 3.45 -0.34
C GLN A 286 -17.66 3.66 0.83
N ASN A 287 -18.07 4.41 1.84
CA ASN A 287 -17.29 4.62 3.06
C ASN A 287 -16.99 3.29 3.77
N LEU A 288 -17.97 2.39 3.87
CA LEU A 288 -17.75 1.04 4.42
C LEU A 288 -16.79 0.22 3.54
N THR A 289 -16.87 0.33 2.22
CA THR A 289 -15.94 -0.36 1.31
C THR A 289 -14.49 0.07 1.53
N TYR A 290 -14.25 1.37 1.76
CA TYR A 290 -12.93 1.87 2.14
C TYR A 290 -12.52 1.38 3.53
N PHE A 291 -13.43 1.43 4.52
CA PHE A 291 -13.18 0.89 5.85
C PHE A 291 -12.73 -0.57 5.84
N PHE A 292 -13.45 -1.46 5.13
CA PHE A 292 -13.04 -2.87 4.99
C PHE A 292 -11.71 -3.01 4.26
N SER A 293 -11.47 -2.19 3.23
CA SER A 293 -10.20 -2.19 2.49
C SER A 293 -9.02 -1.80 3.40
N TYR A 294 -9.19 -0.86 4.33
CA TYR A 294 -8.19 -0.53 5.35
C TYR A 294 -7.94 -1.68 6.33
N ILE A 295 -8.99 -2.35 6.80
CA ILE A 295 -8.86 -3.52 7.70
C ILE A 295 -8.06 -4.66 7.04
N TYR A 296 -8.39 -5.02 5.80
CA TYR A 296 -7.62 -6.03 5.07
C TYR A 296 -6.23 -5.52 4.69
N GLY A 297 -6.10 -4.23 4.38
CA GLY A 297 -4.83 -3.56 4.13
C GLY A 297 -3.87 -3.62 5.32
N ALA A 298 -4.36 -3.57 6.57
CA ALA A 298 -3.52 -3.72 7.76
C ALA A 298 -2.86 -5.12 7.83
N VAL A 299 -3.59 -6.17 7.44
CA VAL A 299 -3.07 -7.53 7.35
C VAL A 299 -2.01 -7.60 6.26
N THR A 300 -2.32 -7.04 5.08
CA THR A 300 -1.37 -6.92 3.98
C THR A 300 -0.08 -6.24 4.43
N GLN A 301 -0.16 -5.08 5.08
CA GLN A 301 1.01 -4.34 5.55
C GLN A 301 1.86 -5.16 6.54
N ALA A 302 1.23 -5.98 7.38
CA ALA A 302 1.92 -6.86 8.32
C ALA A 302 2.63 -8.06 7.66
N VAL A 303 2.12 -8.54 6.52
CA VAL A 303 2.64 -9.72 5.82
C VAL A 303 3.57 -9.35 4.67
N GLN A 304 3.32 -8.22 4.00
CA GLN A 304 4.04 -7.75 2.82
C GLN A 304 5.57 -7.86 2.96
N PRO A 305 6.21 -7.32 4.01
CA PRO A 305 7.66 -7.42 4.12
C PRO A 305 8.16 -8.85 4.36
N ILE A 306 7.39 -9.68 5.07
CA ILE A 306 7.72 -11.09 5.28
C ILE A 306 7.74 -11.82 3.92
N LEU A 307 6.72 -11.59 3.09
CA LEU A 307 6.63 -12.16 1.74
C LEU A 307 7.71 -11.62 0.82
N SER A 308 7.96 -10.30 0.82
CA SER A 308 8.99 -9.72 -0.04
C SER A 308 10.39 -10.24 0.30
N THR A 309 10.72 -10.42 1.58
CA THR A 309 12.00 -11.02 1.99
C THR A 309 12.08 -12.50 1.61
N TYR A 310 11.10 -13.33 2.01
CA TYR A 310 11.15 -14.77 1.73
C TYR A 310 11.02 -15.08 0.23
N SER A 311 10.35 -14.24 -0.54
CA SER A 311 10.29 -14.38 -2.00
C SER A 311 11.65 -14.13 -2.65
N GLN A 312 12.47 -13.22 -2.12
CA GLN A 312 13.85 -13.00 -2.59
C GLN A 312 14.80 -14.14 -2.19
N GLU A 313 14.51 -14.81 -1.06
CA GLU A 313 15.23 -16.01 -0.58
C GLU A 313 14.74 -17.31 -1.26
N TYR A 314 13.83 -17.20 -2.24
CA TYR A 314 13.17 -18.34 -2.90
C TYR A 314 12.50 -19.32 -1.92
N ASN A 315 12.10 -18.82 -0.74
CA ASN A 315 11.50 -19.59 0.34
C ASN A 315 9.98 -19.66 0.21
N HIS A 316 9.55 -20.51 -0.72
CA HIS A 316 8.14 -20.72 -1.02
C HIS A 316 7.36 -21.28 0.18
N GLU A 317 7.94 -22.19 0.96
CA GLU A 317 7.30 -22.74 2.15
C GLU A 317 7.01 -21.65 3.19
N ALA A 318 7.98 -20.78 3.47
CA ALA A 318 7.79 -19.66 4.38
C ALA A 318 6.79 -18.63 3.84
N CYS A 319 6.82 -18.37 2.52
CA CYS A 319 5.82 -17.52 1.87
C CYS A 319 4.42 -18.07 2.07
N ASP A 320 4.21 -19.35 1.75
CA ASP A 320 2.89 -19.99 1.81
C ASP A 320 2.38 -20.09 3.26
N LEU A 321 3.29 -20.31 4.22
CA LEU A 321 2.99 -20.26 5.65
C LEU A 321 2.60 -18.84 6.13
N ALA A 322 3.31 -17.81 5.67
CA ALA A 322 2.99 -16.42 5.95
C ALA A 322 1.66 -15.99 5.33
N GLU A 323 1.41 -16.37 4.06
CA GLU A 323 0.12 -16.17 3.39
C GLU A 323 -1.00 -16.86 4.16
N ARG A 324 -0.84 -18.14 4.55
CA ARG A 324 -1.86 -18.89 5.30
C ARG A 324 -2.20 -18.23 6.64
N LYS A 325 -1.18 -17.75 7.37
CA LYS A 325 -1.38 -16.98 8.61
C LYS A 325 -2.07 -15.65 8.34
N GLY A 326 -1.64 -14.91 7.33
CA GLY A 326 -2.26 -13.66 6.89
C GLY A 326 -3.73 -13.85 6.53
N PHE A 327 -4.04 -14.88 5.74
CA PHE A 327 -5.40 -15.28 5.41
C PHE A 327 -6.22 -15.62 6.65
N PHE A 328 -5.69 -16.44 7.55
CA PHE A 328 -6.39 -16.80 8.76
C PHE A 328 -6.73 -15.57 9.61
N VAL A 329 -5.74 -14.72 9.91
CA VAL A 329 -5.95 -13.51 10.72
C VAL A 329 -6.88 -12.52 10.00
N GLY A 330 -6.70 -12.33 8.69
CA GLY A 330 -7.53 -11.46 7.89
C GLY A 330 -8.98 -11.94 7.79
N MET A 331 -9.22 -13.24 7.65
CA MET A 331 -10.57 -13.81 7.64
C MET A 331 -11.23 -13.73 9.01
N VAL A 332 -10.50 -14.01 10.10
CA VAL A 332 -11.03 -13.89 11.47
C VAL A 332 -11.39 -12.44 11.78
N THR A 333 -10.48 -11.51 11.49
CA THR A 333 -10.69 -10.07 11.73
C THR A 333 -11.80 -9.54 10.85
N GLY A 334 -11.78 -9.88 9.56
CA GLY A 334 -12.82 -9.54 8.61
C GLY A 334 -14.19 -10.03 9.06
N LEU A 335 -14.31 -11.31 9.44
CA LEU A 335 -15.56 -11.89 9.95
C LEU A 335 -16.04 -11.19 11.22
N ALA A 336 -15.15 -10.89 12.17
CA ALA A 336 -15.51 -10.18 13.40
C ALA A 336 -16.05 -8.78 13.11
N VAL A 337 -15.39 -8.03 12.22
CA VAL A 337 -15.81 -6.69 11.80
C VAL A 337 -17.12 -6.75 11.00
N THR A 338 -17.25 -7.70 10.07
CA THR A 338 -18.49 -7.94 9.30
C THR A 338 -19.66 -8.25 10.22
N ALA A 339 -19.48 -9.12 11.21
CA ALA A 339 -20.52 -9.45 12.18
C ALA A 339 -20.94 -8.20 12.98
N LEU A 340 -19.96 -7.40 13.43
CA LEU A 340 -20.21 -6.15 14.16
C LEU A 340 -21.02 -5.18 13.30
N VAL A 341 -20.59 -4.91 12.07
CA VAL A 341 -21.26 -3.98 11.14
C VAL A 341 -22.66 -4.49 10.74
N ALA A 342 -22.84 -5.80 10.54
CA ALA A 342 -24.14 -6.36 10.17
C ALA A 342 -25.17 -6.31 11.31
N VAL A 343 -24.73 -6.58 12.54
CA VAL A 343 -25.56 -6.51 13.75
C VAL A 343 -25.95 -5.07 14.03
N PHE A 344 -24.95 -4.17 14.07
CA PHE A 344 -25.14 -2.75 14.36
C PHE A 344 -25.40 -1.91 13.09
N ALA A 345 -25.96 -2.52 12.03
CA ALA A 345 -26.23 -1.81 10.77
C ALA A 345 -27.13 -0.57 10.94
N PRO A 346 -28.20 -0.59 11.76
CA PRO A 346 -28.99 0.61 12.03
C PRO A 346 -28.17 1.73 12.69
N GLU A 347 -27.33 1.39 13.66
CA GLU A 347 -26.47 2.34 14.38
C GLU A 347 -25.40 2.91 13.46
N VAL A 348 -24.83 2.10 12.56
CA VAL A 348 -23.91 2.56 11.51
C VAL A 348 -24.62 3.59 10.63
N CYS A 349 -25.83 3.33 10.14
CA CYS A 349 -26.62 4.33 9.42
C CYS A 349 -26.84 5.61 10.23
N ALA A 350 -27.18 5.49 11.51
CA ALA A 350 -27.42 6.63 12.39
C ALA A 350 -26.15 7.47 12.65
N VAL A 351 -24.96 6.86 12.68
CA VAL A 351 -23.68 7.58 12.74
C VAL A 351 -23.51 8.50 11.54
N PHE A 352 -23.91 8.05 10.35
CA PHE A 352 -23.91 8.87 9.13
C PHE A 352 -25.10 9.85 9.04
N GLY A 353 -25.99 9.88 10.02
CA GLY A 353 -27.15 10.79 10.02
C GLY A 353 -28.36 10.28 9.24
N LEU A 354 -28.38 8.99 8.89
CA LEU A 354 -29.56 8.34 8.32
C LEU A 354 -30.43 7.73 9.44
N SER A 355 -31.72 7.99 9.35
CA SER A 355 -32.78 7.57 10.27
C SER A 355 -33.86 6.81 9.49
N PRO A 356 -34.78 6.08 10.15
CA PRO A 356 -35.83 5.33 9.45
C PRO A 356 -36.67 6.17 8.47
N GLU A 357 -36.75 7.48 8.69
CA GLU A 357 -37.56 8.43 7.91
C GLU A 357 -36.85 9.02 6.69
N ASN A 358 -35.51 8.88 6.59
CA ASN A 358 -34.68 9.44 5.51
C ASN A 358 -33.62 8.42 5.05
N GLY A 359 -34.08 7.27 4.55
CA GLY A 359 -33.21 6.25 3.97
C GLY A 359 -32.56 5.24 4.93
N GLY A 360 -32.66 5.39 6.26
CA GLY A 360 -32.02 4.49 7.22
C GLY A 360 -32.52 3.05 7.18
N THR A 361 -33.78 2.82 6.81
CA THR A 361 -34.34 1.47 6.61
C THR A 361 -33.72 0.80 5.39
N LEU A 362 -33.61 1.53 4.28
CA LEU A 362 -32.94 1.07 3.06
C LEU A 362 -31.44 0.84 3.33
N GLY A 363 -30.80 1.76 4.05
CA GLY A 363 -29.40 1.68 4.44
C GLY A 363 -29.08 0.47 5.29
N THR A 364 -29.89 0.20 6.31
CA THR A 364 -29.72 -0.99 7.17
C THR A 364 -29.76 -2.27 6.33
N TRP A 365 -30.70 -2.36 5.39
CA TRP A 365 -30.83 -3.50 4.51
C TRP A 365 -29.63 -3.60 3.54
N ALA A 366 -29.24 -2.50 2.91
CA ALA A 366 -28.10 -2.44 1.99
C ALA A 366 -26.78 -2.82 2.67
N ILE A 367 -26.54 -2.34 3.90
CA ILE A 367 -25.36 -2.68 4.70
C ILE A 367 -25.31 -4.17 4.98
N ARG A 368 -26.44 -4.77 5.38
CA ARG A 368 -26.51 -6.21 5.65
C ARG A 368 -26.26 -7.05 4.39
N VAL A 369 -26.78 -6.63 3.24
CA VAL A 369 -26.49 -7.27 1.94
C VAL A 369 -25.02 -7.11 1.56
N PHE A 370 -24.45 -5.92 1.70
CA PHE A 370 -23.04 -5.67 1.47
C PHE A 370 -22.15 -6.56 2.36
N CYS A 371 -22.51 -6.72 3.65
CA CYS A 371 -21.79 -7.58 4.60
C CYS A 371 -21.66 -9.03 4.11
N THR A 372 -22.63 -9.56 3.35
CA THR A 372 -22.54 -10.92 2.79
C THR A 372 -21.37 -11.12 1.82
N GLY A 373 -20.86 -10.04 1.22
CA GLY A 373 -19.76 -10.05 0.26
C GLY A 373 -18.39 -9.69 0.86
N THR A 374 -18.36 -9.08 2.05
CA THR A 374 -17.12 -8.53 2.65
C THR A 374 -16.01 -9.56 2.83
N LEU A 375 -16.33 -10.81 3.16
CA LEU A 375 -15.33 -11.88 3.24
C LEU A 375 -14.69 -12.18 1.88
N LEU A 376 -15.49 -12.17 0.82
CA LEU A 376 -14.99 -12.35 -0.55
C LEU A 376 -14.13 -11.16 -0.98
N THR A 377 -14.53 -9.93 -0.62
CA THR A 377 -13.70 -8.73 -0.75
C THR A 377 -12.35 -8.93 -0.07
N GLY A 378 -12.35 -9.46 1.14
CA GLY A 378 -11.12 -9.78 1.89
C GLY A 378 -10.24 -10.80 1.19
N ILE A 379 -10.82 -11.89 0.71
CA ILE A 379 -10.07 -12.93 -0.02
C ILE A 379 -9.40 -12.33 -1.25
N ASN A 380 -10.18 -11.61 -2.05
CA ASN A 380 -9.68 -10.96 -3.26
C ASN A 380 -8.60 -9.91 -2.95
N HIS A 381 -8.78 -9.11 -1.90
CA HIS A 381 -7.81 -8.09 -1.50
C HIS A 381 -6.49 -8.72 -1.05
N LEU A 382 -6.54 -9.67 -0.12
CA LEU A 382 -5.35 -10.35 0.40
C LEU A 382 -4.60 -11.09 -0.73
N TRP A 383 -5.30 -11.76 -1.65
CA TRP A 383 -4.64 -12.42 -2.78
C TRP A 383 -3.96 -11.43 -3.73
N GLY A 384 -4.63 -10.33 -4.07
CA GLY A 384 -4.05 -9.32 -4.95
C GLY A 384 -2.76 -8.74 -4.36
N GLU A 385 -2.79 -8.39 -3.09
CA GLU A 385 -1.65 -7.75 -2.43
C GLU A 385 -0.53 -8.72 -2.05
N PHE A 386 -0.84 -9.96 -1.65
CA PHE A 386 0.20 -10.98 -1.39
C PHE A 386 0.93 -11.37 -2.68
N SER A 387 0.21 -11.49 -3.80
CA SER A 387 0.82 -11.72 -5.12
C SER A 387 1.78 -10.59 -5.48
N LEU A 388 1.37 -9.33 -5.24
CA LEU A 388 2.20 -8.16 -5.47
C LEU A 388 3.45 -8.17 -4.57
N ALA A 389 3.31 -8.54 -3.30
CA ALA A 389 4.41 -8.64 -2.34
C ALA A 389 5.46 -9.70 -2.72
N ARG A 390 5.05 -10.76 -3.46
CA ARG A 390 5.93 -11.77 -4.08
C ARG A 390 6.49 -11.34 -5.44
N GLY A 391 6.24 -10.10 -5.88
CA GLY A 391 6.69 -9.58 -7.17
C GLY A 391 5.84 -9.99 -8.38
N GLN A 392 4.65 -10.60 -8.16
CA GLN A 392 3.75 -11.03 -9.23
C GLN A 392 2.76 -9.92 -9.58
N SER A 393 3.11 -9.06 -10.53
CA SER A 393 2.27 -7.92 -10.93
C SER A 393 1.04 -8.31 -11.75
N LEU A 394 1.13 -9.39 -12.56
CA LEU A 394 0.05 -9.80 -13.46
C LEU A 394 -1.20 -10.30 -12.71
N PRO A 395 -1.11 -11.22 -11.73
CA PRO A 395 -2.28 -11.65 -10.97
C PRO A 395 -3.01 -10.49 -10.27
N THR A 396 -2.26 -9.57 -9.66
CA THR A 396 -2.80 -8.37 -9.01
C THR A 396 -3.54 -7.47 -9.99
N PHE A 397 -2.97 -7.26 -11.19
CA PHE A 397 -3.60 -6.47 -12.24
C PHE A 397 -4.90 -7.09 -12.74
N VAL A 398 -4.90 -8.40 -13.01
CA VAL A 398 -6.10 -9.14 -13.47
C VAL A 398 -7.21 -9.02 -12.43
N LEU A 399 -6.91 -9.29 -11.16
CA LEU A 399 -7.90 -9.26 -10.08
C LEU A 399 -8.46 -7.85 -9.87
N SER A 400 -7.60 -6.83 -9.89
CA SER A 400 -8.01 -5.42 -9.77
C SER A 400 -8.89 -4.98 -10.94
N THR A 401 -8.59 -5.45 -12.15
CA THR A 401 -9.38 -5.13 -13.35
C THR A 401 -10.74 -5.80 -13.34
N LEU A 402 -10.84 -7.06 -12.92
CA LEU A 402 -12.11 -7.77 -12.75
C LEU A 402 -13.01 -7.03 -11.76
N ARG A 403 -12.49 -6.80 -10.54
CA ARG A 403 -13.25 -6.18 -9.44
C ARG A 403 -13.57 -4.71 -9.66
N GLY A 404 -12.68 -3.97 -10.31
CA GLY A 404 -12.84 -2.53 -10.51
C GLY A 404 -13.63 -2.14 -11.75
N ALA A 405 -13.70 -3.00 -12.76
CA ALA A 405 -14.32 -2.66 -14.05
C ALA A 405 -15.01 -3.83 -14.74
N ALA A 406 -14.23 -4.87 -15.12
CA ALA A 406 -14.68 -5.86 -16.09
C ALA A 406 -15.85 -6.73 -15.60
N VAL A 407 -16.00 -6.92 -14.30
CA VAL A 407 -17.12 -7.63 -13.67
C VAL A 407 -18.10 -6.63 -13.06
N LEU A 408 -17.59 -5.63 -12.33
CA LEU A 408 -18.40 -4.65 -11.60
C LEU A 408 -19.34 -3.84 -12.49
N ILE A 409 -18.83 -3.27 -13.60
CA ILE A 409 -19.63 -2.40 -14.47
C ILE A 409 -20.76 -3.18 -15.16
N PRO A 410 -20.51 -4.35 -15.82
CA PRO A 410 -21.59 -5.13 -16.41
C PRO A 410 -22.61 -5.64 -15.40
N LEU A 411 -22.18 -6.09 -14.22
CA LEU A 411 -23.10 -6.53 -13.17
C LEU A 411 -23.96 -5.38 -12.64
N THR A 412 -23.40 -4.17 -12.52
CA THR A 412 -24.18 -3.00 -12.10
C THR A 412 -25.32 -2.71 -13.07
N LEU A 413 -25.05 -2.77 -14.38
CA LEU A 413 -26.07 -2.61 -15.42
C LEU A 413 -27.12 -3.72 -15.36
N LEU A 414 -26.70 -4.97 -15.17
CA LEU A 414 -27.61 -6.11 -15.09
C LEU A 414 -28.50 -6.05 -13.83
N CYS A 415 -27.92 -5.87 -12.65
CA CYS A 415 -28.63 -5.81 -11.37
C CYS A 415 -29.62 -4.63 -11.32
N SER A 416 -29.34 -3.53 -12.04
CA SER A 416 -30.26 -2.38 -12.12
C SER A 416 -31.63 -2.71 -12.72
N GLN A 417 -31.72 -3.76 -13.54
CA GLN A 417 -32.97 -4.18 -14.19
C GLN A 417 -33.96 -4.87 -13.23
N PHE A 418 -33.48 -5.34 -12.07
CA PHE A 418 -34.27 -6.10 -11.10
C PHE A 418 -34.76 -5.23 -9.92
N GLY A 419 -34.62 -3.90 -10.02
CA GLY A 419 -35.12 -2.92 -9.06
C GLY A 419 -34.17 -2.60 -7.91
N ALA A 420 -34.57 -1.61 -7.10
CA ALA A 420 -33.73 -0.97 -6.09
C ALA A 420 -33.22 -1.91 -4.99
N LYS A 421 -34.03 -2.88 -4.55
CA LYS A 421 -33.59 -3.85 -3.55
C LYS A 421 -32.50 -4.74 -4.16
N PHE A 422 -32.77 -5.42 -5.27
CA PHE A 422 -31.79 -6.33 -5.85
C PHE A 422 -30.48 -5.66 -6.26
N PHE A 423 -30.50 -4.37 -6.60
CA PHE A 423 -29.30 -3.59 -6.97
C PHE A 423 -28.12 -3.77 -6.00
N TRP A 424 -28.36 -3.75 -4.68
CA TRP A 424 -27.28 -3.81 -3.68
C TRP A 424 -26.56 -5.17 -3.64
N THR A 425 -27.13 -6.21 -4.25
CA THR A 425 -26.43 -7.50 -4.44
C THR A 425 -25.26 -7.41 -5.42
N VAL A 426 -25.12 -6.30 -6.17
CA VAL A 426 -24.00 -6.07 -7.09
C VAL A 426 -22.64 -6.18 -6.41
N PHE A 427 -22.52 -5.72 -5.16
CA PHE A 427 -21.26 -5.77 -4.41
C PHE A 427 -20.82 -7.21 -4.09
N PRO A 428 -21.62 -8.04 -3.38
CA PRO A 428 -21.24 -9.43 -3.13
C PRO A 428 -21.10 -10.25 -4.42
N LEU A 429 -21.96 -10.02 -5.43
CA LEU A 429 -21.87 -10.73 -6.71
C LEU A 429 -20.58 -10.40 -7.46
N THR A 430 -20.16 -9.12 -7.47
CA THR A 430 -18.91 -8.71 -8.11
C THR A 430 -17.72 -9.44 -7.51
N GLU A 431 -17.67 -9.56 -6.19
CA GLU A 431 -16.56 -10.21 -5.50
C GLU A 431 -16.55 -11.72 -5.75
N ALA A 432 -17.72 -12.37 -5.72
CA ALA A 432 -17.86 -13.79 -6.01
C ALA A 432 -17.47 -14.13 -7.46
N VAL A 433 -18.00 -13.39 -8.43
CA VAL A 433 -17.75 -13.62 -9.86
C VAL A 433 -16.30 -13.29 -10.20
N SER A 434 -15.74 -12.21 -9.67
CA SER A 434 -14.33 -11.87 -9.88
C SER A 434 -13.39 -12.94 -9.34
N LEU A 435 -13.66 -13.46 -8.14
CA LEU A 435 -12.89 -14.55 -7.55
C LEU A 435 -13.00 -15.83 -8.40
N ALA A 436 -14.22 -16.18 -8.84
CA ALA A 436 -14.44 -17.37 -9.67
C ALA A 436 -13.69 -17.29 -11.01
N ILE A 437 -13.75 -16.15 -11.70
CA ILE A 437 -13.03 -15.92 -12.96
C ILE A 437 -11.52 -15.95 -12.72
N PHE A 438 -11.04 -15.32 -11.65
CA PHE A 438 -9.61 -15.33 -11.31
C PHE A 438 -9.08 -16.75 -11.02
N LEU A 439 -9.83 -17.55 -10.27
CA LEU A 439 -9.52 -18.96 -9.99
C LEU A 439 -9.47 -19.80 -11.27
N LEU A 440 -10.44 -19.60 -12.18
CA LEU A 440 -10.47 -20.27 -13.48
C LEU A 440 -9.25 -19.88 -14.31
N TRP A 441 -8.96 -18.58 -14.40
CA TRP A 441 -7.80 -18.06 -15.14
C TRP A 441 -6.48 -18.64 -14.62
N ARG A 442 -6.30 -18.72 -13.29
CA ARG A 442 -5.11 -19.29 -12.66
C ARG A 442 -4.99 -20.81 -12.90
N LYS A 443 -6.09 -21.54 -12.98
CA LYS A 443 -6.07 -22.97 -13.34
C LYS A 443 -5.68 -23.19 -14.81
N LEU A 444 -6.13 -22.32 -15.71
CA LEU A 444 -5.88 -22.44 -17.15
C LEU A 444 -4.49 -21.95 -17.56
N LYS A 445 -3.96 -20.94 -16.85
CA LYS A 445 -2.66 -20.35 -17.17
C LYS A 445 -1.61 -20.84 -16.17
N TYR A 446 -0.67 -21.65 -16.63
CA TYR A 446 0.56 -21.88 -15.90
C TYR A 446 1.31 -20.56 -15.83
N VAL A 447 1.33 -19.93 -14.66
CA VAL A 447 2.13 -18.73 -14.42
C VAL A 447 3.53 -19.23 -14.05
N ASP A 448 4.42 -19.25 -15.03
CA ASP A 448 5.85 -19.47 -14.79
C ASP A 448 6.39 -18.26 -14.01
N ASN A 449 6.64 -18.44 -12.72
CA ASN A 449 7.04 -17.38 -11.81
C ASN A 449 8.56 -17.07 -11.90
N GLY A 450 9.23 -17.41 -13.00
CA GLY A 450 10.68 -17.28 -13.11
C GLY A 450 11.40 -18.09 -12.03
N GLN A 451 10.85 -19.25 -11.71
CA GLN A 451 11.26 -20.04 -10.54
C GLN A 451 12.69 -20.56 -10.75
N ILE A 452 13.50 -20.40 -9.71
CA ILE A 452 14.71 -21.20 -9.55
C ILE A 452 14.25 -22.60 -9.13
N GLU A 453 14.88 -23.64 -9.68
CA GLU A 453 14.59 -25.03 -9.31
C GLU A 453 14.72 -25.18 -7.79
N PRO A 454 13.76 -25.80 -7.08
CA PRO A 454 13.79 -25.92 -5.61
C PRO A 454 15.11 -26.53 -5.10
N GLU A 455 15.72 -27.40 -5.89
CA GLU A 455 16.99 -28.07 -5.60
C GLU A 455 18.22 -27.14 -5.60
N ARG A 456 18.10 -25.92 -6.16
CA ARG A 456 19.13 -24.87 -6.14
C ARG A 456 19.07 -24.00 -4.88
N VAL A 457 18.29 -24.41 -3.88
CA VAL A 457 18.23 -23.72 -2.59
C VAL A 457 18.45 -24.72 -1.46
N TYR A 458 19.56 -24.56 -0.76
CA TYR A 458 19.86 -25.28 0.48
C TYR A 458 19.38 -24.47 1.69
N ARG A 459 18.87 -25.14 2.73
CA ARG A 459 18.40 -24.49 3.96
C ARG A 459 18.75 -25.32 5.19
N ALA A 460 19.13 -24.63 6.27
CA ALA A 460 19.37 -25.22 7.57
C ALA A 460 18.97 -24.25 8.71
N PHE A 461 18.71 -24.81 9.88
CA PHE A 461 18.45 -24.06 11.12
C PHE A 461 19.42 -24.51 12.21
N LEU A 462 20.03 -23.55 12.91
CA LEU A 462 20.94 -23.79 14.03
C LEU A 462 20.33 -23.24 15.33
N HIS A 463 20.51 -23.95 16.45
CA HIS A 463 19.92 -23.66 17.77
C HIS A 463 20.97 -23.39 18.86
N ASN A 464 21.95 -22.53 18.55
CA ASN A 464 23.03 -22.13 19.48
C ASN A 464 23.90 -23.30 19.99
N GLN A 465 24.12 -24.30 19.15
CA GLN A 465 25.04 -25.40 19.43
C GLN A 465 26.17 -25.39 18.39
N LEU A 466 27.40 -25.16 18.82
CA LEU A 466 28.56 -25.06 17.92
C LEU A 466 28.80 -26.35 17.11
N GLU A 467 28.41 -27.51 17.65
CA GLU A 467 28.50 -28.81 16.96
C GLU A 467 27.64 -28.87 15.69
N GLU A 468 26.54 -28.11 15.63
CA GLU A 468 25.66 -28.08 14.46
C GLU A 468 26.31 -27.35 13.27
N ILE A 469 27.30 -26.47 13.51
CA ILE A 469 28.01 -25.74 12.45
C ILE A 469 28.73 -26.74 11.54
N GLY A 470 29.47 -27.71 12.11
CA GLY A 470 30.21 -28.71 11.33
C GLY A 470 29.29 -29.53 10.42
N THR A 471 28.15 -29.98 10.94
CA THR A 471 27.15 -30.72 10.14
C THR A 471 26.58 -29.87 9.00
N VAL A 472 26.32 -28.58 9.23
CA VAL A 472 25.82 -27.68 8.19
C VAL A 472 26.90 -27.39 7.14
N THR A 473 28.17 -27.24 7.52
CA THR A 473 29.27 -27.02 6.57
C THR A 473 29.46 -28.22 5.64
N GLU A 474 29.36 -29.45 6.16
CA GLU A 474 29.41 -30.69 5.35
C GLU A 474 28.25 -30.77 4.34
N GLN A 475 27.06 -30.32 4.72
CA GLN A 475 25.91 -30.32 3.81
C GLN A 475 26.02 -29.22 2.74
N ILE A 476 26.60 -28.08 3.09
CA ILE A 476 26.88 -26.99 2.16
C ILE A 476 27.94 -27.40 1.14
N GLU A 477 28.95 -28.17 1.55
CA GLU A 477 29.94 -28.79 0.65
C GLU A 477 29.25 -29.61 -0.43
N ALA A 478 28.45 -30.60 -0.02
CA ALA A 478 27.70 -31.45 -0.94
C ALA A 478 26.78 -30.63 -1.87
N PHE A 479 26.20 -29.53 -1.38
CA PHE A 479 25.38 -28.63 -2.20
C PHE A 479 26.20 -27.83 -3.22
N CYS A 480 27.36 -27.29 -2.82
CA CYS A 480 28.26 -26.55 -3.70
C CYS A 480 28.85 -27.45 -4.79
N GLU A 481 29.23 -28.69 -4.44
CA GLU A 481 29.68 -29.69 -5.43
C GLU A 481 28.58 -30.02 -6.44
N ARG A 482 27.34 -30.24 -5.95
CA ARG A 482 26.19 -30.57 -6.80
C ARG A 482 25.89 -29.50 -7.85
N TRP A 483 26.17 -28.23 -7.54
CA TRP A 483 25.93 -27.08 -8.43
C TRP A 483 27.22 -26.54 -9.05
N GLU A 484 28.27 -27.36 -9.15
CA GLU A 484 29.52 -27.08 -9.87
C GLU A 484 30.22 -25.79 -9.41
N ALA A 485 30.20 -25.48 -8.11
CA ALA A 485 30.93 -24.35 -7.55
C ALA A 485 32.43 -24.45 -7.83
N THR A 486 33.06 -23.34 -8.18
CA THR A 486 34.54 -23.31 -8.31
C THR A 486 35.20 -23.58 -6.94
N PRO A 487 36.43 -24.12 -6.89
CA PRO A 487 37.14 -24.35 -5.62
C PRO A 487 37.23 -23.10 -4.74
N LYS A 488 37.33 -21.93 -5.39
CA LYS A 488 37.33 -20.63 -4.73
C LYS A 488 35.98 -20.30 -4.09
N GLN A 489 34.88 -20.50 -4.82
CA GLN A 489 33.52 -20.31 -4.28
C GLN A 489 33.24 -21.28 -3.15
N HIS A 490 33.61 -22.56 -3.31
CA HIS A 490 33.45 -23.59 -2.30
C HIS A 490 34.07 -23.17 -0.96
N TYR A 491 35.35 -22.81 -0.98
CA TYR A 491 36.09 -22.35 0.20
C TYR A 491 35.45 -21.11 0.84
N TYR A 492 35.05 -20.13 0.04
CA TYR A 492 34.47 -18.90 0.59
C TYR A 492 33.08 -19.09 1.17
N VAL A 493 32.22 -19.92 0.56
CA VAL A 493 30.88 -20.21 1.09
C VAL A 493 30.99 -20.88 2.45
N GLN A 494 31.81 -21.92 2.59
CA GLN A 494 32.02 -22.62 3.85
C GLN A 494 32.57 -21.69 4.94
N MET A 495 33.68 -20.99 4.65
CA MET A 495 34.28 -20.05 5.58
C MET A 495 33.28 -18.97 6.04
N THR A 496 32.49 -18.44 5.10
CA THR A 496 31.50 -17.39 5.42
C THR A 496 30.45 -17.91 6.40
N VAL A 497 29.97 -19.14 6.22
CA VAL A 497 28.99 -19.75 7.11
C VAL A 497 29.59 -20.03 8.49
N GLU A 498 30.77 -20.65 8.55
CA GLU A 498 31.44 -20.96 9.81
C GLU A 498 31.71 -19.70 10.64
N GLU A 499 32.35 -18.69 10.04
CA GLU A 499 32.70 -17.47 10.72
C GLU A 499 31.47 -16.67 11.16
N LEU A 500 30.47 -16.49 10.29
CA LEU A 500 29.25 -15.76 10.68
C LEU A 500 28.49 -16.50 11.79
N CYS A 501 28.29 -17.81 11.65
CA CYS A 501 27.54 -18.58 12.65
C CYS A 501 28.28 -18.61 14.00
N ASN A 502 29.59 -18.81 13.99
CA ASN A 502 30.40 -18.82 15.20
C ASN A 502 30.35 -17.45 15.91
N VAL A 503 30.53 -16.35 15.17
CA VAL A 503 30.49 -14.99 15.73
C VAL A 503 29.10 -14.65 16.29
N ILE A 504 28.02 -15.06 15.63
CA ILE A 504 26.66 -14.87 16.14
C ILE A 504 26.43 -15.71 17.40
N MET A 505 26.85 -16.97 17.42
CA MET A 505 26.64 -17.85 18.58
C MET A 505 27.44 -17.40 19.81
N THR A 506 28.69 -16.99 19.61
CA THR A 506 29.60 -16.63 20.71
C THR A 506 29.37 -15.21 21.23
N LYS A 507 29.05 -14.26 20.35
CA LYS A 507 28.92 -12.83 20.71
C LYS A 507 27.50 -12.30 20.55
N GLY A 508 26.76 -12.73 19.54
CA GLY A 508 25.41 -12.24 19.25
C GLY A 508 24.36 -12.72 20.27
N PHE A 509 24.39 -13.99 20.65
CA PHE A 509 23.42 -14.58 21.57
C PHE A 509 23.72 -14.37 23.07
N GLN A 510 24.70 -13.53 23.42
CA GLN A 510 25.03 -13.28 24.82
C GLN A 510 23.85 -12.68 25.59
N GLY A 511 23.46 -13.33 26.69
CA GLY A 511 22.35 -12.88 27.54
C GLY A 511 20.95 -13.29 27.07
N LYS A 512 20.82 -14.10 26.02
CA LYS A 512 19.54 -14.72 25.61
C LYS A 512 19.37 -16.14 26.12
N GLU A 513 18.12 -16.50 26.40
CA GLU A 513 17.74 -17.88 26.72
C GLU A 513 17.96 -18.79 25.50
N ALA A 514 18.47 -20.00 25.73
CA ALA A 514 18.95 -20.89 24.67
C ALA A 514 17.84 -21.30 23.67
N ASP A 515 16.59 -21.34 24.10
CA ASP A 515 15.40 -21.61 23.30
C ASP A 515 14.97 -20.44 22.41
N GLU A 516 15.45 -19.22 22.66
CA GLU A 516 15.23 -18.07 21.79
C GLU A 516 16.31 -17.89 20.71
N CYS A 517 17.44 -18.60 20.81
CA CYS A 517 18.62 -18.46 19.96
C CYS A 517 18.52 -19.35 18.71
N MET A 518 18.28 -18.75 17.55
CA MET A 518 18.07 -19.45 16.30
C MET A 518 18.76 -18.72 15.15
N ILE A 519 19.44 -19.47 14.28
CA ILE A 519 20.02 -18.99 13.04
C ILE A 519 19.42 -19.78 11.87
N GLN A 520 18.77 -19.09 10.95
CA GLN A 520 18.32 -19.64 9.67
C GLN A 520 19.38 -19.35 8.60
N ILE A 521 19.78 -20.39 7.88
CA ILE A 521 20.71 -20.32 6.74
C ILE A 521 19.93 -20.70 5.48
N SER A 522 20.12 -19.94 4.41
CA SER A 522 19.59 -20.25 3.07
C SER A 522 20.63 -19.93 2.01
N LEU A 523 21.12 -20.95 1.31
CA LEU A 523 22.13 -20.81 0.27
C LEU A 523 21.48 -21.04 -1.10
N VAL A 524 21.59 -20.06 -1.99
CA VAL A 524 20.97 -20.07 -3.31
C VAL A 524 22.06 -20.16 -4.38
N ALA A 525 21.96 -21.17 -5.25
CA ALA A 525 22.80 -21.33 -6.44
C ALA A 525 22.14 -20.63 -7.65
N GLY A 526 22.59 -19.41 -7.94
CA GLY A 526 22.08 -18.57 -9.02
C GLY A 526 22.33 -19.16 -10.41
N LYS A 527 21.45 -18.84 -11.38
CA LYS A 527 21.62 -19.24 -12.79
C LYS A 527 22.80 -18.52 -13.46
N ASP A 528 23.27 -17.43 -12.86
CA ASP A 528 24.45 -16.67 -13.24
C ASP A 528 25.77 -17.26 -12.71
N GLY A 529 25.71 -18.42 -12.03
CA GLY A 529 26.87 -19.12 -11.47
C GLY A 529 27.34 -18.58 -10.12
N LYS A 530 26.59 -17.67 -9.50
CA LYS A 530 26.90 -17.08 -8.20
C LYS A 530 26.23 -17.83 -7.06
N PHE A 531 26.84 -17.80 -5.88
CA PHE A 531 26.25 -18.34 -4.67
C PHE A 531 25.85 -17.20 -3.74
N THR A 532 24.57 -17.15 -3.37
CA THR A 532 24.07 -16.14 -2.43
C THR A 532 23.67 -16.80 -1.12
N LEU A 533 24.36 -16.43 -0.06
CA LEU A 533 24.09 -16.86 1.30
C LEU A 533 23.20 -15.84 1.99
N HIS A 534 22.02 -16.27 2.41
CA HIS A 534 21.11 -15.54 3.28
C HIS A 534 21.18 -16.13 4.67
N LEU A 535 21.40 -15.27 5.67
CA LEU A 535 21.55 -15.66 7.06
C LEU A 535 20.66 -14.78 7.91
N ARG A 536 19.83 -15.38 8.75
CA ARG A 536 18.91 -14.67 9.64
C ARG A 536 19.02 -15.20 11.04
N ASP A 537 19.29 -14.33 12.00
CA ASP A 537 19.41 -14.73 13.39
C ASP A 537 18.47 -13.94 14.32
N SER A 538 18.13 -14.59 15.43
CA SER A 538 17.28 -14.03 16.49
C SER A 538 18.06 -13.25 17.54
N SER A 539 19.33 -12.89 17.32
CA SER A 539 20.10 -12.17 18.34
C SER A 539 19.62 -10.74 18.51
N ASP A 540 20.12 -10.06 19.55
CA ASP A 540 19.87 -8.62 19.70
C ASP A 540 20.64 -7.82 18.63
N THR A 541 20.78 -6.50 18.77
CA THR A 541 21.33 -5.69 17.68
C THR A 541 22.81 -6.02 17.51
N PHE A 542 23.10 -6.91 16.57
CA PHE A 542 24.43 -7.46 16.37
C PHE A 542 24.75 -7.48 14.88
N ASN A 543 25.74 -6.68 14.48
CA ASN A 543 26.22 -6.60 13.11
C ASN A 543 27.62 -7.21 13.03
N PRO A 544 27.78 -8.46 12.56
CA PRO A 544 29.10 -9.06 12.36
C PRO A 544 29.98 -8.26 11.40
N PHE A 545 29.39 -7.51 10.46
CA PHE A 545 30.14 -6.65 9.57
C PHE A 545 30.50 -5.29 10.19
N ALA A 546 30.11 -4.97 11.42
CA ALA A 546 30.56 -3.75 12.11
C ALA A 546 31.97 -3.89 12.70
N PHE A 547 32.47 -5.11 12.87
CA PHE A 547 33.85 -5.34 13.31
C PHE A 547 34.81 -4.73 12.27
N SER A 548 35.41 -3.59 12.63
CA SER A 548 36.53 -2.96 11.95
C SER A 548 37.73 -3.10 12.87
N ALA A 549 38.85 -3.58 12.34
CA ALA A 549 40.11 -3.47 13.07
C ALA A 549 40.43 -1.98 13.18
N ASP A 550 40.07 -1.35 14.29
CA ASP A 550 40.93 -0.29 14.78
C ASP A 550 42.27 -0.97 15.06
N LYS A 551 43.36 -0.30 14.69
CA LYS A 551 44.70 -0.74 15.08
C LYS A 551 44.75 -0.65 16.61
N SER A 552 44.35 -1.71 17.29
CA SER A 552 44.65 -1.90 18.70
C SER A 552 46.16 -2.12 18.77
N ASP A 553 46.86 -1.04 19.11
CA ASP A 553 48.20 -1.14 19.68
C ASP A 553 48.08 -1.95 20.98
N GLY A 554 48.27 -3.26 20.89
CA GLY A 554 48.43 -4.14 22.06
C GLY A 554 47.59 -5.42 22.04
N GLU A 555 48.29 -6.54 21.87
CA GLU A 555 48.06 -7.87 22.47
C GLU A 555 46.61 -8.38 22.59
N ASP A 556 46.01 -8.73 21.45
CA ASP A 556 45.36 -10.03 21.16
C ASP A 556 44.64 -9.92 19.81
N ILE A 557 45.06 -10.70 18.80
CA ILE A 557 44.38 -10.73 17.51
C ILE A 557 43.06 -11.48 17.70
N ASP A 558 41.94 -10.77 17.69
CA ASP A 558 40.63 -11.41 17.63
C ASP A 558 40.45 -12.08 16.25
N PHE A 559 40.60 -13.41 16.22
CA PHE A 559 40.48 -14.21 15.00
C PHE A 559 39.14 -13.98 14.26
N ASN A 560 38.08 -13.64 14.99
CA ASN A 560 36.77 -13.32 14.40
C ASN A 560 36.83 -12.03 13.55
N GLU A 561 37.62 -11.04 13.94
CA GLU A 561 37.78 -9.79 13.17
C GLU A 561 38.53 -10.04 11.86
N VAL A 562 39.52 -10.92 11.89
CA VAL A 562 40.28 -11.34 10.71
C VAL A 562 39.36 -12.08 9.74
N GLY A 563 38.56 -13.04 10.22
CA GLY A 563 37.56 -13.76 9.42
C GLY A 563 36.57 -12.82 8.73
N MET A 564 35.98 -11.88 9.47
CA MET A 564 35.05 -10.89 8.92
C MET A 564 35.68 -9.99 7.84
N GLN A 565 36.96 -9.62 7.98
CA GLN A 565 37.65 -8.85 6.95
C GLN A 565 37.84 -9.64 5.65
N VAL A 566 38.15 -10.94 5.76
CA VAL A 566 38.32 -11.80 4.58
C VAL A 566 36.99 -11.88 3.82
N ILE A 567 35.87 -12.08 4.52
CA ILE A 567 34.53 -12.10 3.93
C ILE A 567 34.25 -10.78 3.21
N LYS A 568 34.44 -9.63 3.88
CA LYS A 568 34.20 -8.30 3.28
C LYS A 568 35.04 -8.01 2.04
N LYS A 569 36.29 -8.48 1.99
CA LYS A 569 37.21 -8.26 0.85
C LYS A 569 36.94 -9.21 -0.32
N ARG A 570 36.31 -10.35 -0.08
CA ARG A 570 36.15 -11.43 -1.08
C ARG A 570 34.74 -11.58 -1.59
N ALA A 571 33.73 -11.21 -0.81
CA ALA A 571 32.35 -11.14 -1.25
C ALA A 571 32.20 -10.12 -2.39
N GLU A 572 31.42 -10.47 -3.41
CA GLU A 572 31.05 -9.52 -4.46
C GLU A 572 30.14 -8.43 -3.87
N SER A 573 29.24 -8.82 -2.97
CA SER A 573 28.46 -7.90 -2.17
C SER A 573 28.13 -8.53 -0.81
N PHE A 574 28.01 -7.70 0.21
CA PHE A 574 27.51 -8.10 1.51
C PHE A 574 26.56 -7.04 2.05
N TYR A 575 25.55 -7.48 2.79
CA TYR A 575 24.50 -6.63 3.32
C TYR A 575 24.15 -7.08 4.73
N TYR A 576 24.00 -6.11 5.63
CA TYR A 576 23.41 -6.33 6.95
C TYR A 576 22.26 -5.35 7.16
N ARG A 577 21.16 -5.87 7.69
CA ARG A 577 20.07 -5.07 8.22
C ARG A 577 19.42 -5.78 9.38
N ARG A 578 19.27 -5.09 10.51
CA ARG A 578 18.30 -5.48 11.52
C ARG A 578 16.91 -5.14 11.02
N TYR A 579 16.08 -6.16 10.82
CA TYR A 579 14.73 -6.04 10.31
C TYR A 579 13.77 -6.91 11.11
N GLN A 580 12.70 -6.31 11.65
CA GLN A 580 11.63 -6.99 12.38
C GLN A 580 12.07 -7.87 13.56
N GLU A 581 13.00 -7.38 14.39
CA GLU A 581 13.65 -8.08 15.53
C GLU A 581 14.72 -9.10 15.15
N PHE A 582 14.92 -9.35 13.87
CA PHE A 582 15.93 -10.27 13.39
C PHE A 582 17.07 -9.52 12.72
N ASN A 583 18.26 -10.07 12.81
CA ASN A 583 19.37 -9.61 11.98
C ASN A 583 19.32 -10.41 10.69
N THR A 584 19.26 -9.72 9.56
CA THR A 584 19.33 -10.33 8.23
C THR A 584 20.65 -9.94 7.58
N MET A 585 21.37 -10.95 7.13
CA MET A 585 22.63 -10.82 6.42
C MET A 585 22.54 -11.52 5.07
N VAL A 586 23.12 -10.89 4.06
CA VAL A 586 23.24 -11.47 2.72
C VAL A 586 24.68 -11.33 2.27
N VAL A 587 25.27 -12.40 1.76
CA VAL A 587 26.62 -12.42 1.18
C VAL A 587 26.56 -13.10 -0.17
N THR A 588 27.02 -12.43 -1.22
CA THR A 588 27.12 -12.99 -2.58
C THR A 588 28.58 -13.28 -2.91
N ILE A 589 28.84 -14.50 -3.40
CA ILE A 589 30.17 -15.09 -3.64
C ILE A 589 30.32 -15.52 -5.09
#